data_AF-A0A6V7J181-F1
#
_entry.id   AF-A0A6V7J181-F1
#
_cell.length_a   1.000
_cell.length_b   1.000
_cell.length_c   1.000
_cell.angle_alpha   90.00
_cell.angle_beta   90.00
_cell.angle_gamma   90.00
#
_symmetry.space_group_name_H-M   'P 1'
#
loop_
_entity.id
_entity.type
_entity.pdbx_description
1 polymer ?
#
loop_
_entity_poly.entity_id
_entity_poly.type
_entity_poly.pdbx_seq_one_letter_code
_entity_poly.pdbx_strand_id
1 'polypeptide(L)' 'INWLETCRQIFSIDPEITIDSSEQLIVPGTNYLIKLSELLARTPPRTI' A
#
# COMPACT_ATOMS: atom_id res chain seq x y z
N ILE A 1 3.13 6.45 -2.92
CA ILE A 1 3.04 5.34 -1.93
C ILE A 1 3.89 4.19 -2.45
N ASN A 2 4.78 3.64 -1.63
CA ASN A 2 5.51 2.43 -1.97
C ASN A 2 4.73 1.23 -1.42
N TRP A 3 3.91 0.61 -2.26
CA TRP A 3 3.02 -0.49 -1.85
C TRP A 3 3.78 -1.75 -1.45
N LEU A 4 4.86 -2.10 -2.16
CA LEU A 4 5.67 -3.27 -1.83
C LEU A 4 6.25 -3.16 -0.41
N GLU A 5 6.81 -1.99 -0.09
CA GLU A 5 7.37 -1.74 1.24
C GLU A 5 6.29 -1.73 2.33
N THR A 6 5.12 -1.15 2.03
CA THR A 6 3.99 -1.14 2.95
C THR A 6 3.51 -2.57 3.26
N CYS A 7 3.37 -3.41 2.24
CA CYS A 7 3.00 -4.82 2.41
C CYS A 7 4.07 -5.57 3.20
N ARG A 8 5.36 -5.39 2.90
CA ARG A 8 6.46 -6.01 3.66
C ARG A 8 6.40 -5.64 5.14
N GLN A 9 6.14 -4.38 5.47
CA GLN A 9 6.00 -3.95 6.87
C GLN A 9 4.80 -4.60 7.56
N ILE A 10 3.64 -4.66 6.90
CA ILE A 10 2.43 -5.28 7.46
C ILE A 10 2.64 -6.78 7.71
N PHE A 11 3.22 -7.50 6.75
CA PHE A 11 3.42 -8.95 6.83
C PHE A 11 4.70 -9.34 7.57
N SER A 12 5.58 -8.40 7.93
CA SER A 12 6.80 -8.67 8.70
C SER A 12 6.55 -9.27 10.09
N ILE A 13 5.30 -9.24 10.57
CA ILE A 13 4.90 -9.90 11.82
C ILE A 13 5.02 -11.43 11.74
N ASP A 14 4.97 -12.00 10.55
CA ASP A 14 5.13 -13.43 10.31
C ASP A 14 6.40 -13.66 9.47
N PRO A 15 7.47 -14.24 10.05
CA PRO A 15 8.74 -14.44 9.36
C PRO A 15 8.69 -15.49 8.26
N GLU A 16 7.64 -16.33 8.20
CA GLU A 16 7.47 -17.32 7.14
C GLU A 16 6.87 -16.69 5.86
N ILE A 17 6.31 -15.48 5.96
CA ILE A 17 5.71 -14.76 4.83
C ILE A 17 6.75 -13.79 4.24
N THR A 18 7.18 -14.08 3.01
CA THR A 18 8.02 -13.18 2.22
C THR A 18 7.20 -12.54 1.10
N ILE A 19 7.17 -11.21 1.04
CA ILE A 19 6.45 -10.45 0.00
C ILE A 19 7.45 -9.86 -1.01
N ASP A 20 7.23 -10.18 -2.28
CA ASP A 20 7.96 -9.59 -3.41
C ASP A 20 7.04 -8.98 -4.48
N SER A 21 7.62 -8.53 -5.60
CA SER A 21 6.89 -7.82 -6.65
C SER A 21 6.03 -8.72 -7.56
N SER A 22 6.16 -10.04 -7.44
CA SER A 22 5.39 -11.02 -8.22
C SER A 22 4.04 -11.37 -7.59
N GLU A 23 3.80 -10.91 -6.37
CA GLU A 23 2.56 -11.16 -5.63
C GLU A 23 1.31 -10.63 -6.34
N GLN A 24 0.28 -11.45 -6.40
CA GLN A 24 -1.01 -11.06 -6.96
C GLN A 24 -1.89 -10.43 -5.88
N LEU A 25 -2.34 -9.19 -6.12
CA LEU A 25 -3.19 -8.45 -5.20
C LEU A 25 -4.61 -8.35 -5.75
N ILE A 26 -5.58 -8.74 -4.94
CA ILE A 26 -7.00 -8.45 -5.21
C ILE A 26 -7.28 -7.04 -4.69
N VAL A 27 -7.65 -6.14 -5.60
CA VAL A 27 -7.87 -4.73 -5.28
C VAL A 27 -9.34 -4.38 -5.50
N PRO A 28 -10.20 -4.54 -4.47
CA PRO A 28 -11.58 -4.12 -4.57
C PRO A 28 -11.64 -2.58 -4.63
N GLY A 29 -12.26 -2.03 -5.68
CA GLY A 29 -12.42 -0.59 -5.81
C GLY A 29 -11.17 0.16 -6.28
N THR A 30 -10.52 -0.29 -7.36
CA THR A 30 -9.35 0.35 -7.99
C THR A 30 -9.48 1.88 -8.14
N ASN A 31 -10.66 2.36 -8.53
CA ASN A 31 -10.92 3.79 -8.69
C ASN A 31 -10.80 4.60 -7.39
N TYR A 32 -11.11 4.00 -6.25
CA TYR A 32 -10.95 4.64 -4.95
C TYR A 32 -9.47 4.85 -4.62
N LEU A 33 -8.64 3.82 -4.81
CA LEU A 33 -7.20 3.91 -4.52
C LEU A 33 -6.49 4.95 -5.39
N ILE A 34 -6.88 5.08 -6.65
CA ILE A 34 -6.37 6.15 -7.53
C ILE A 34 -6.67 7.51 -6.93
N LYS A 35 -7.94 7.80 -6.61
CA LYS A 35 -8.36 9.09 -6.03
C LYS A 35 -7.71 9.35 -4.67
N LEU A 36 -7.58 8.31 -3.84
CA LEU A 36 -6.90 8.40 -2.55
C LEU A 36 -5.42 8.79 -2.74
N SER A 37 -4.73 8.18 -3.71
CA SER A 37 -3.33 8.50 -3.99
C SER A 37 -3.14 9.96 -4.42
N GLU A 38 -4.06 10.51 -5.21
CA GLU A 38 -4.06 11.92 -5.63
C GLU A 38 -4.33 12.86 -4.45
N LEU A 39 -5.26 12.50 -3.57
CA LEU A 39 -5.56 13.27 -2.37
C LEU A 39 -4.36 13.29 -1.41
N LEU A 40 -3.75 12.15 -1.15
CA LEU A 40 -2.59 12.03 -0.27
C LEU A 40 -1.39 12.80 -0.82
N ALA A 41 -1.19 12.82 -2.14
CA ALA A 41 -0.12 13.60 -2.76
C ALA A 41 -0.27 15.13 -2.55
N ARG A 42 -1.49 15.61 -2.29
CA ARG A 42 -1.79 17.04 -2.06
C ARG A 42 -2.00 17.37 -0.59
N THR A 43 -2.07 16.36 0.28
CA THR A 43 -2.37 16.53 1.71
C THR A 43 -1.06 16.59 2.50
N PRO A 44 -0.83 17.63 3.32
CA PRO A 44 0.35 17.70 4.16
C PRO A 44 0.43 16.50 5.12
N PRO A 45 1.63 15.95 5.39
CA PRO A 45 1.78 14.81 6.30
C PRO A 45 1.20 15.04 7.68
N ARG A 46 1.21 16.29 8.17
CA ARG A 46 0.67 16.65 9.49
C ARG A 46 -0.84 16.49 9.61
N THR A 47 -1.54 16.36 8.49
CA THR A 47 -3.01 16.22 8.44
C THR A 47 -3.44 14.76 8.42
N ILE A 48 -2.53 13.82 8.14
CA ILE A 48 -2.78 12.39 7.95
C ILE A 48 -2.42 11.62 9.22
#